data_AF-A0A2K1QHN1-F1
#
_entry.id   AF-A0A2K1QHN1-F1
#
_cell.length_a   1.000
_cell.length_b   1.000
_cell.length_c   1.000
_cell.angle_alpha   90.00
_cell.angle_beta   90.00
_cell.angle_gamma   90.00
#
_symmetry.space_group_name_H-M   'P 1'
#
loop_
_entity.id
_entity.type
_entity.pdbx_description
1 polymer ?
#
loop_
_entity_poly.entity_id
_entity_poly.type
_entity_poly.pdbx_seq_one_letter_code
_entity_poly.pdbx_strand_id
1 'polypeptide(L)'
;MSEWASMRSTVYSTGFNPRVGQCRNPYNLEKTPFGSSSGSAVAVASNFVPLSLGTETDTSIIGPASIDGVVGIKPTVELTSRKGVIPMSHNLDSVGTFGRTVADAVGALDGILDPKSSYPPDFVRSGEQIHPLSSYLSNSSVLRGARFGLPMRRCWELCPLDCKTVAARLIDALETAGATIVQVDLPSIEERTSVDGKWNWRHGTYRTSEWTVVKSDAYNGINEYLGTLTGSNIHSIEDIAGYDKVHDSIEGASPGMVPAFPSGHDALLQIIDSKGLQSEAYQQVLKHIRRQT
;
A
#
# COMPACT_ATOMS: atom_id res chain seq x y z
N MET A 1 12.37 0.56 -4.04
CA MET A 1 11.09 -0.08 -3.67
C MET A 1 11.32 -1.58 -3.48
N SER A 2 10.44 -2.26 -2.76
CA SER A 2 10.35 -3.73 -2.88
C SER A 2 10.05 -4.09 -4.32
N GLU A 3 10.76 -5.07 -4.85
CA GLU A 3 10.59 -5.49 -6.23
C GLU A 3 9.15 -5.89 -6.59
N TRP A 4 8.70 -5.49 -7.78
CA TRP A 4 7.33 -5.69 -8.29
C TRP A 4 6.26 -5.34 -7.26
N ALA A 5 6.45 -4.25 -6.50
CA ALA A 5 5.53 -3.82 -5.44
C ALA A 5 5.23 -4.91 -4.41
N SER A 6 6.23 -5.75 -4.08
CA SER A 6 6.11 -6.90 -3.16
C SER A 6 5.29 -8.10 -3.72
N MET A 7 5.09 -8.16 -5.03
CA MET A 7 4.32 -9.22 -5.70
C MET A 7 5.15 -10.40 -6.22
N ARG A 8 6.48 -10.25 -6.22
CA ARG A 8 7.37 -11.27 -6.79
C ARG A 8 7.34 -12.57 -5.99
N SER A 9 7.36 -12.47 -4.66
CA SER A 9 7.65 -13.57 -3.76
C SER A 9 6.73 -13.57 -2.54
N THR A 10 6.44 -14.73 -1.95
CA THR A 10 5.69 -14.83 -0.68
C THR A 10 6.55 -14.57 0.55
N VAL A 11 7.86 -14.86 0.47
CA VAL A 11 8.85 -14.60 1.52
C VAL A 11 9.99 -13.80 0.92
N TYR A 12 10.15 -12.56 1.36
CA TYR A 12 11.13 -11.62 0.81
C TYR A 12 11.59 -10.59 1.84
N SER A 13 12.73 -9.96 1.55
CA SER A 13 13.22 -8.80 2.29
C SER A 13 12.55 -7.53 1.77
N THR A 14 11.72 -6.89 2.59
CA THR A 14 11.01 -5.68 2.20
C THR A 14 12.00 -4.55 1.88
N GLY A 15 11.77 -3.86 0.77
CA GLY A 15 12.63 -2.79 0.27
C GLY A 15 13.84 -3.25 -0.56
N PHE A 16 14.00 -4.55 -0.79
CA PHE A 16 15.00 -5.09 -1.71
C PHE A 16 14.51 -5.12 -3.16
N ASN A 17 15.42 -4.86 -4.10
CA ASN A 17 15.32 -5.31 -5.49
C ASN A 17 16.75 -5.55 -6.04
N PRO A 18 16.96 -6.50 -6.96
CA PRO A 18 18.27 -6.82 -7.53
C PRO A 18 18.97 -5.66 -8.23
N ARG A 19 18.20 -4.69 -8.77
CA ARG A 19 18.75 -3.55 -9.50
C ARG A 19 19.54 -2.57 -8.62
N VAL A 20 19.07 -2.27 -7.41
CA VAL A 20 19.72 -1.29 -6.51
C VAL A 20 20.02 -1.82 -5.11
N GLY A 21 19.63 -3.05 -4.80
CA GLY A 21 19.85 -3.71 -3.52
C GLY A 21 18.84 -3.34 -2.43
N GLN A 22 19.26 -3.50 -1.17
CA GLN A 22 18.43 -3.32 0.01
C GLN A 22 18.32 -1.85 0.41
N CYS A 23 17.12 -1.28 0.35
CA CYS A 23 16.80 -0.03 1.04
C CYS A 23 16.84 -0.24 2.56
N ARG A 24 17.36 0.72 3.35
CA ARG A 24 17.50 0.57 4.80
C ARG A 24 16.77 1.71 5.53
N ASN A 25 16.19 1.39 6.69
CA ASN A 25 15.53 2.38 7.54
C ASN A 25 16.57 3.38 8.10
N PRO A 26 16.35 4.70 7.97
CA PRO A 26 17.33 5.71 8.35
C PRO A 26 17.48 5.88 9.88
N TYR A 27 16.52 5.40 10.67
CA TYR A 27 16.59 5.41 12.14
C TYR A 27 17.33 4.20 12.70
N ASN A 28 17.31 3.07 12.00
CA ASN A 28 18.09 1.88 12.33
C ASN A 28 18.34 1.03 11.09
N LEU A 29 19.60 0.99 10.62
CA LEU A 29 20.01 0.29 9.40
C LEU A 29 19.88 -1.24 9.44
N GLU A 30 19.58 -1.83 10.60
CA GLU A 30 19.27 -3.25 10.80
C GLU A 30 17.78 -3.55 10.78
N LYS A 31 16.93 -2.51 10.72
CA LYS A 31 15.47 -2.65 10.68
C LYS A 31 14.93 -2.44 9.26
N THR A 32 13.75 -3.00 9.02
CA THR A 32 13.04 -2.86 7.75
C THR A 32 12.64 -1.40 7.50
N PRO A 33 12.76 -0.87 6.27
CA PRO A 33 12.09 0.36 5.86
C PRO A 33 10.62 0.14 5.49
N PHE A 34 10.09 -1.07 5.72
CA PHE A 34 8.83 -1.55 5.16
C PHE A 34 8.80 -1.39 3.63
N GLY A 35 7.62 -1.39 3.02
CA GLY A 35 7.48 -1.22 1.58
C GLY A 35 6.04 -1.48 1.12
N SER A 36 5.77 -1.48 -0.18
CA SER A 36 6.78 -1.48 -1.25
C SER A 36 7.45 -0.13 -1.52
N SER A 37 6.85 1.01 -1.15
CA SER A 37 7.40 2.37 -1.41
C SER A 37 8.54 2.79 -0.45
N SER A 38 9.41 1.85 -0.08
CA SER A 38 10.52 2.05 0.87
C SER A 38 11.42 3.24 0.53
N GLY A 39 11.98 3.25 -0.69
CA GLY A 39 12.89 4.31 -1.13
C GLY A 39 12.25 5.70 -1.09
N SER A 40 10.96 5.81 -1.38
CA SER A 40 10.22 7.08 -1.35
C SER A 40 10.11 7.65 0.06
N ALA A 41 9.73 6.80 1.04
CA ALA A 41 9.63 7.20 2.44
C ALA A 41 11.01 7.53 3.04
N VAL A 42 12.00 6.64 2.83
CA VAL A 42 13.38 6.82 3.30
C VAL A 42 14.01 8.09 2.73
N ALA A 43 13.75 8.43 1.45
CA ALA A 43 14.29 9.65 0.83
C ALA A 43 13.74 10.92 1.49
N VAL A 44 12.46 10.94 1.87
CA VAL A 44 11.84 12.07 2.59
C VAL A 44 12.35 12.16 4.03
N ALA A 45 12.40 11.01 4.73
CA ALA A 45 12.89 10.89 6.11
C ALA A 45 14.36 11.34 6.24
N SER A 46 15.18 11.00 5.24
CA SER A 46 16.61 11.34 5.19
C SER A 46 16.90 12.72 4.59
N ASN A 47 15.87 13.53 4.31
CA ASN A 47 15.98 14.85 3.67
C ASN A 47 16.67 14.86 2.29
N PHE A 48 16.67 13.75 1.55
CA PHE A 48 17.17 13.73 0.16
C PHE A 48 16.22 14.48 -0.78
N VAL A 49 14.91 14.46 -0.47
CA VAL A 49 13.88 15.21 -1.20
C VAL A 49 12.90 15.86 -0.21
N PRO A 50 12.24 16.97 -0.59
CA PRO A 50 11.21 17.59 0.25
C PRO A 50 9.92 16.76 0.31
N LEU A 51 9.58 16.10 -0.80
CA LEU A 51 8.40 15.28 -1.00
C LEU A 51 8.70 14.17 -2.00
N SER A 52 7.94 13.08 -1.96
CA SER A 52 8.06 11.98 -2.92
C SER A 52 6.71 11.34 -3.20
N LEU A 53 6.63 10.54 -4.26
CA LEU A 53 5.45 9.77 -4.61
C LEU A 53 5.63 8.30 -4.21
N GLY A 54 4.53 7.64 -3.86
CA GLY A 54 4.46 6.21 -3.61
C GLY A 54 3.25 5.60 -4.27
N THR A 55 3.21 4.27 -4.31
CA THR A 55 2.03 3.53 -4.72
C THR A 55 1.60 2.60 -3.60
N GLU A 56 0.29 2.41 -3.48
CA GLU A 56 -0.23 1.43 -2.56
C GLU A 56 -1.42 0.68 -3.15
N THR A 57 -1.34 -0.64 -3.03
CA THR A 57 -2.46 -1.56 -3.19
C THR A 57 -3.00 -1.90 -1.81
N ASP A 58 -2.11 -2.40 -0.94
CA ASP A 58 -2.31 -2.62 0.49
C ASP A 58 -1.03 -2.17 1.22
N THR A 59 -1.17 -1.22 2.17
CA THR A 59 -0.15 -0.71 3.12
C THR A 59 1.18 -0.16 2.59
N SER A 60 1.43 -0.18 1.28
CA SER A 60 2.69 0.21 0.64
C SER A 60 3.03 1.71 0.62
N ILE A 61 2.18 2.60 1.14
CA ILE A 61 2.41 4.01 1.44
C ILE A 61 2.35 4.23 2.95
N ILE A 62 1.25 3.84 3.61
CA ILE A 62 1.06 4.12 5.04
C ILE A 62 2.04 3.31 5.93
N GLY A 63 2.42 2.13 5.48
CA GLY A 63 3.38 1.26 6.15
C GLY A 63 4.80 1.82 6.18
N PRO A 64 5.45 2.13 5.03
CA PRO A 64 6.77 2.76 5.07
C PRO A 64 6.73 4.15 5.69
N ALA A 65 5.64 4.92 5.54
CA ALA A 65 5.50 6.21 6.23
C ALA A 65 5.57 6.07 7.76
N SER A 66 4.82 5.12 8.33
CA SER A 66 4.81 4.83 9.76
C SER A 66 6.18 4.38 10.28
N ILE A 67 6.87 3.52 9.52
CA ILE A 67 8.15 2.93 9.91
C ILE A 67 9.33 3.92 9.76
N ASP A 68 9.30 4.79 8.76
CA ASP A 68 10.33 5.79 8.51
C ASP A 68 9.95 7.19 9.04
N GLY A 69 8.94 7.30 9.90
CA GLY A 69 8.64 8.52 10.65
C GLY A 69 8.24 9.74 9.80
N VAL A 70 7.54 9.51 8.69
CA VAL A 70 7.07 10.56 7.77
C VAL A 70 5.55 10.49 7.59
N VAL A 71 4.96 11.53 6.99
CA VAL A 71 3.55 11.51 6.60
C VAL A 71 3.43 10.82 5.25
N GLY A 72 2.53 9.83 5.14
CA GLY A 72 2.15 9.17 3.89
C GLY A 72 0.65 9.24 3.70
N ILE A 73 0.19 9.67 2.52
CA ILE A 73 -1.23 9.75 2.18
C ILE A 73 -1.53 8.77 1.05
N LYS A 74 -2.29 7.72 1.37
CA LYS A 74 -2.99 6.88 0.40
C LYS A 74 -4.34 7.54 0.08
N PRO A 75 -4.54 8.09 -1.14
CA PRO A 75 -5.83 8.66 -1.49
C PRO A 75 -6.84 7.57 -1.82
N THR A 76 -8.12 7.95 -1.82
CA THR A 76 -9.22 7.14 -2.39
C THR A 76 -8.81 6.65 -3.78
N VAL A 77 -9.08 5.38 -4.07
CA VAL A 77 -8.84 4.82 -5.40
C VAL A 77 -9.57 5.69 -6.44
N GLU A 78 -8.91 5.96 -7.55
CA GLU A 78 -9.35 6.86 -8.64
C GLU A 78 -9.15 8.37 -8.40
N LEU A 79 -8.82 8.84 -7.18
CA LEU A 79 -8.56 10.27 -6.94
C LEU A 79 -7.33 10.79 -7.73
N THR A 80 -6.33 9.93 -7.89
CA THR A 80 -5.10 10.21 -8.64
C THR A 80 -4.99 9.23 -9.80
N SER A 81 -4.49 9.70 -10.94
CA SER A 81 -4.30 8.85 -12.12
C SER A 81 -3.23 7.79 -11.84
N ARG A 82 -3.46 6.56 -12.32
CA ARG A 82 -2.46 5.48 -12.32
C ARG A 82 -1.81 5.26 -13.70
N LYS A 83 -2.06 6.16 -14.65
CA LYS A 83 -1.51 6.04 -16.00
C LYS A 83 0.02 6.09 -15.95
N GLY A 84 0.67 5.13 -16.60
CA GLY A 84 2.14 5.03 -16.67
C GLY A 84 2.78 4.35 -15.44
N VAL A 85 1.99 3.95 -14.45
CA VAL A 85 2.43 3.15 -13.31
C VAL A 85 2.29 1.67 -13.66
N ILE A 86 3.31 0.85 -13.35
CA ILE A 86 3.20 -0.61 -13.43
C ILE A 86 2.11 -1.05 -12.45
N PRO A 87 0.98 -1.63 -12.91
CA PRO A 87 -0.18 -1.87 -12.07
C PRO A 87 -0.06 -3.19 -11.29
N MET A 88 -0.87 -3.31 -10.24
CA MET A 88 -1.03 -4.51 -9.43
C MET A 88 -2.50 -4.87 -9.25
N SER A 89 -3.35 -3.95 -8.81
CA SER A 89 -4.80 -4.13 -8.89
C SER A 89 -5.52 -2.82 -9.10
N HIS A 90 -6.27 -2.72 -10.20
CA HIS A 90 -7.08 -1.55 -10.51
C HIS A 90 -8.19 -1.28 -9.46
N ASN A 91 -8.51 -2.24 -8.61
CA ASN A 91 -9.48 -2.09 -7.52
C ASN A 91 -8.91 -1.42 -6.27
N LEU A 92 -7.59 -1.41 -6.12
CA LEU A 92 -6.90 -1.13 -4.86
C LEU A 92 -5.77 -0.10 -5.03
N ASP A 93 -5.16 -0.04 -6.21
CA ASP A 93 -4.02 0.82 -6.50
C ASP A 93 -4.37 2.31 -6.45
N SER A 94 -3.57 3.06 -5.69
CA SER A 94 -3.51 4.52 -5.76
C SER A 94 -2.06 4.99 -5.83
N VAL A 95 -1.86 6.14 -6.47
CA VAL A 95 -0.62 6.92 -6.34
C VAL A 95 -0.83 7.91 -5.22
N GLY A 96 0.03 7.90 -4.22
CA GLY A 96 -0.05 8.84 -3.11
C GLY A 96 1.29 9.50 -2.85
N THR A 97 1.36 10.20 -1.71
CA THR A 97 2.45 11.13 -1.45
C THR A 97 3.08 10.90 -0.10
N PHE A 98 4.36 11.28 -0.01
CA PHE A 98 5.10 11.38 1.24
C PHE A 98 5.58 12.81 1.45
N GLY A 99 5.54 13.26 2.70
CA GLY A 99 6.10 14.53 3.17
C GLY A 99 6.54 14.42 4.63
N ARG A 100 7.40 15.33 5.10
CA ARG A 100 7.75 15.37 6.54
C ARG A 100 6.63 15.98 7.37
N THR A 101 5.78 16.79 6.76
CA THR A 101 4.59 17.35 7.38
C THR A 101 3.34 17.02 6.58
N VAL A 102 2.17 17.16 7.22
CA VAL A 102 0.87 17.04 6.54
C VAL A 102 0.75 18.05 5.40
N ALA A 103 1.26 19.27 5.60
CA ALA A 103 1.25 20.31 4.58
C ALA A 103 2.07 19.91 3.33
N ASP A 104 3.25 19.30 3.51
CA ASP A 104 4.08 18.83 2.40
C ASP A 104 3.38 17.72 1.61
N ALA A 105 2.84 16.71 2.32
CA ALA A 105 2.19 15.57 1.69
C ALA A 105 0.91 15.98 0.94
N VAL A 106 0.11 16.88 1.52
CA VAL A 106 -1.10 17.41 0.89
C VAL A 106 -0.76 18.33 -0.29
N GLY A 107 0.25 19.18 -0.17
CA GLY A 107 0.70 20.03 -1.28
C GLY A 107 1.22 19.21 -2.47
N ALA A 108 1.92 18.10 -2.21
CA ALA A 108 2.28 17.15 -3.26
C ALA A 108 1.05 16.48 -3.89
N LEU A 109 0.04 16.15 -3.07
CA LEU A 109 -1.17 15.47 -3.54
C LEU A 109 -1.98 16.36 -4.48
N ASP A 110 -2.10 17.66 -4.16
CA ASP A 110 -2.71 18.66 -5.04
C ASP A 110 -2.10 18.69 -6.44
N GLY A 111 -0.79 18.48 -6.53
CA GLY A 111 -0.07 18.44 -7.81
C GLY A 111 -0.36 17.21 -8.67
N ILE A 112 -0.96 16.15 -8.12
CA ILE A 112 -1.20 14.88 -8.81
C ILE A 112 -2.67 14.44 -8.84
N LEU A 113 -3.59 15.28 -8.34
CA LEU A 113 -5.03 15.03 -8.46
C LEU A 113 -5.40 14.83 -9.93
N ASP A 114 -6.21 13.81 -10.22
CA ASP A 114 -6.73 13.61 -11.57
C ASP A 114 -7.94 14.52 -11.79
N PRO A 115 -7.90 15.49 -12.73
CA PRO A 115 -9.05 16.33 -13.04
C PRO A 115 -10.26 15.52 -13.55
N LYS A 116 -10.04 14.29 -14.00
CA LYS A 116 -11.07 13.35 -14.46
C LYS A 116 -11.46 12.32 -13.40
N SER A 117 -10.94 12.44 -12.17
CA SER A 117 -11.32 11.58 -11.06
C SER A 117 -12.83 11.56 -10.91
N SER A 118 -13.43 10.39 -11.11
CA SER A 118 -14.78 10.12 -10.64
C SER A 118 -14.71 9.93 -9.14
N TYR A 119 -15.03 10.97 -8.36
CA TYR A 119 -15.41 10.72 -6.98
C TYR A 119 -16.60 9.74 -6.99
N PRO A 120 -16.69 8.82 -6.03
CA PRO A 120 -17.97 8.18 -5.75
C PRO A 120 -19.04 9.28 -5.67
N PRO A 121 -20.24 9.09 -6.27
CA PRO A 121 -21.29 10.11 -6.28
C PRO A 121 -21.68 10.59 -4.87
N ASP A 122 -21.32 9.85 -3.82
CA ASP A 122 -21.55 10.20 -2.42
C ASP A 122 -20.48 11.14 -1.82
N PHE A 123 -19.34 11.33 -2.48
CA PHE A 123 -18.20 12.13 -1.99
C PHE A 123 -18.16 13.55 -2.56
N VAL A 124 -18.72 13.77 -3.74
CA VAL A 124 -18.91 15.11 -4.31
C VAL A 124 -20.40 15.31 -4.53
N ARG A 125 -21.00 16.20 -3.74
CA ARG A 125 -22.34 16.71 -4.06
C ARG A 125 -22.28 17.22 -5.50
N SER A 126 -23.16 16.70 -6.37
CA SER A 126 -23.11 17.03 -7.80
C SER A 126 -23.00 18.54 -7.99
N GLY A 127 -21.90 19.02 -8.61
CA GLY A 127 -21.69 20.44 -8.92
C GLY A 127 -20.65 21.18 -8.06
N GLU A 128 -20.04 20.57 -7.04
CA GLU A 128 -18.92 21.20 -6.31
C GLU A 128 -17.61 21.12 -7.10
N GLN A 129 -16.89 22.25 -7.18
CA GLN A 129 -15.53 22.29 -7.73
C GLN A 129 -14.58 21.56 -6.78
N ILE A 130 -13.66 20.77 -7.33
CA ILE A 130 -12.56 20.19 -6.56
C ILE A 130 -11.66 21.34 -6.11
N HIS A 131 -11.76 21.70 -4.83
CA HIS A 131 -10.82 22.64 -4.22
C HIS A 131 -9.48 21.92 -3.98
N PRO A 132 -8.34 22.65 -4.02
CA PRO A 132 -7.07 22.11 -3.56
C PRO A 132 -7.24 21.54 -2.15
N LEU A 133 -6.77 20.32 -1.92
CA LEU A 133 -6.80 19.66 -0.62
C LEU A 133 -6.03 20.46 0.43
N SER A 134 -5.02 21.22 0.01
CA SER A 134 -4.30 22.16 0.88
C SER A 134 -5.19 23.23 1.52
N SER A 135 -6.35 23.53 0.93
CA SER A 135 -7.33 24.44 1.51
C SER A 135 -7.99 23.93 2.80
N TYR A 136 -7.91 22.62 3.06
CA TYR A 136 -8.41 22.00 4.28
C TYR A 136 -7.35 21.90 5.40
N LEU A 137 -6.12 22.37 5.15
CA LEU A 137 -5.10 22.46 6.19
C LEU A 137 -5.58 23.40 7.30
N SER A 138 -5.52 22.92 8.54
CA SER A 138 -6.00 23.68 9.70
C SER A 138 -5.20 23.34 10.95
N ASN A 139 -5.54 24.01 12.05
CA ASN A 139 -4.98 23.76 13.37
C ASN A 139 -5.93 22.89 14.21
N SER A 140 -5.49 22.54 15.43
CA SER A 140 -6.21 21.65 16.34
C SER A 140 -7.64 22.10 16.69
N SER A 141 -8.02 23.36 16.47
CA SER A 141 -9.38 23.83 16.75
C SER A 141 -10.48 23.07 16.00
N VAL A 142 -10.17 22.51 14.82
CA VAL A 142 -11.13 21.72 14.02
C VAL A 142 -11.42 20.35 14.62
N LEU A 143 -10.64 19.92 15.62
CA LEU A 143 -10.87 18.67 16.33
C LEU A 143 -12.00 18.79 17.36
N ARG A 144 -12.46 20.00 17.70
CA ARG A 144 -13.55 20.19 18.66
C ARG A 144 -14.85 19.57 18.13
N GLY A 145 -15.34 18.56 18.85
CA GLY A 145 -16.53 17.80 18.46
C GLY A 145 -16.27 16.70 17.42
N ALA A 146 -15.03 16.55 16.94
CA ALA A 146 -14.65 15.42 16.10
C ALA A 146 -14.74 14.10 16.89
N ARG A 147 -15.05 13.01 16.21
CA ARG A 147 -15.21 11.68 16.82
C ARG A 147 -14.31 10.68 16.11
N PHE A 148 -13.44 10.02 16.86
CA PHE A 148 -12.53 9.00 16.32
C PHE A 148 -12.86 7.64 16.93
N GLY A 149 -12.99 6.62 16.08
CA GLY A 149 -13.09 5.23 16.53
C GLY A 149 -11.70 4.69 16.87
N LEU A 150 -11.52 4.13 18.06
CA LEU A 150 -10.35 3.35 18.46
C LEU A 150 -10.70 1.86 18.32
N PRO A 151 -10.18 1.14 17.31
CA PRO A 151 -10.44 -0.27 17.13
C PRO A 151 -9.83 -1.09 18.28
N MET A 152 -10.67 -1.80 19.04
CA MET A 152 -10.26 -2.55 20.22
C MET A 152 -9.81 -3.96 19.85
N ARG A 153 -10.75 -4.79 19.36
CA ARG A 153 -10.50 -6.20 19.07
C ARG A 153 -9.38 -6.39 18.05
N ARG A 154 -8.39 -7.22 18.40
CA ARG A 154 -7.18 -7.54 17.60
C ARG A 154 -6.28 -6.36 17.18
N CYS A 155 -6.72 -5.12 17.43
CA CYS A 155 -5.94 -3.90 17.22
C CYS A 155 -5.37 -3.42 18.55
N TRP A 156 -6.12 -2.61 19.31
CA TRP A 156 -5.64 -2.10 20.60
C TRP A 156 -5.33 -3.22 21.59
N GLU A 157 -6.12 -4.28 21.67
CA GLU A 157 -5.88 -5.39 22.61
C GLU A 157 -4.49 -6.02 22.44
N LEU A 158 -4.09 -6.27 21.19
CA LEU A 158 -2.84 -6.94 20.83
C LEU A 158 -1.68 -5.97 20.56
N CYS A 159 -1.94 -4.67 20.56
CA CYS A 159 -0.91 -3.65 20.36
C CYS A 159 0.16 -3.74 21.48
N PRO A 160 1.46 -3.79 21.11
CA PRO A 160 2.56 -3.79 22.06
C PRO A 160 2.51 -2.60 23.03
N LEU A 161 3.01 -2.80 24.26
CA LEU A 161 2.89 -1.79 25.32
C LEU A 161 3.65 -0.49 25.01
N ASP A 162 4.80 -0.59 24.37
CA ASP A 162 5.58 0.55 23.88
C ASP A 162 4.81 1.35 22.82
N CYS A 163 4.19 0.67 21.86
CA CYS A 163 3.30 1.29 20.87
C CYS A 163 2.08 1.96 21.54
N LYS A 164 1.43 1.29 22.50
CA LYS A 164 0.33 1.87 23.30
C LYS A 164 0.76 3.13 24.04
N THR A 165 1.97 3.14 24.59
CA THR A 165 2.50 4.30 25.33
C THR A 165 2.64 5.51 24.42
N VAL A 166 3.11 5.32 23.18
CA VAL A 166 3.21 6.41 22.20
C VAL A 166 1.81 6.83 21.73
N ALA A 167 0.94 5.88 21.41
CA ALA A 167 -0.42 6.16 20.95
C ALA A 167 -1.29 6.87 22.00
N ALA A 168 -1.12 6.55 23.28
CA ALA A 168 -1.81 7.22 24.38
C ALA A 168 -1.53 8.74 24.39
N ARG A 169 -0.30 9.17 24.10
CA ARG A 169 0.04 10.60 24.00
C ARG A 169 -0.70 11.29 22.86
N LEU A 170 -0.92 10.59 21.74
CA LEU A 170 -1.70 11.11 20.62
C LEU A 170 -3.19 11.19 20.98
N ILE A 171 -3.72 10.16 21.63
CA ILE A 171 -5.10 10.12 22.12
C ILE A 171 -5.36 11.28 23.09
N ASP A 172 -4.50 11.47 24.09
CA ASP A 172 -4.60 12.57 25.05
C ASP A 172 -4.57 13.94 24.36
N ALA A 173 -3.73 14.10 23.33
CA ALA A 173 -3.66 15.34 22.55
C ALA A 173 -4.95 15.60 21.73
N LEU A 174 -5.56 14.55 21.16
CA LEU A 174 -6.84 14.65 20.46
C LEU A 174 -7.97 15.04 21.42
N GLU A 175 -8.06 14.41 22.58
CA GLU A 175 -9.09 14.71 23.59
C GLU A 175 -8.90 16.11 24.19
N THR A 176 -7.66 16.52 24.46
CA THR A 176 -7.33 17.88 24.91
C THR A 176 -7.75 18.94 23.88
N ALA A 177 -7.67 18.62 22.58
CA ALA A 177 -8.17 19.48 21.50
C ALA A 177 -9.71 19.50 21.36
N GLY A 178 -10.42 18.68 22.14
CA GLY A 178 -11.87 18.61 22.17
C GLY A 178 -12.49 17.53 21.29
N ALA A 179 -11.69 16.56 20.80
CA ALA A 179 -12.20 15.38 20.13
C ALA A 179 -12.73 14.36 21.15
N THR A 180 -13.57 13.44 20.68
CA THR A 180 -14.05 12.28 21.46
C THR A 180 -13.47 11.01 20.87
N ILE A 181 -12.81 10.19 21.70
CA ILE A 181 -12.40 8.84 21.31
C ILE A 181 -13.49 7.85 21.71
N VAL A 182 -13.93 7.05 20.76
CA VAL A 182 -14.97 6.04 20.94
C VAL A 182 -14.33 4.68 20.73
N GLN A 183 -14.35 3.82 21.74
CA GLN A 183 -13.95 2.43 21.56
C GLN A 183 -14.94 1.74 20.64
N VAL A 184 -14.43 1.12 19.58
CA VAL A 184 -15.22 0.42 18.57
C VAL A 184 -14.53 -0.88 18.20
N ASP A 185 -15.26 -1.80 17.58
CA ASP A 185 -14.68 -2.95 16.90
C ASP A 185 -14.80 -2.74 15.39
N LEU A 186 -13.69 -2.95 14.66
CA LEU A 186 -13.72 -2.98 13.21
C LEU A 186 -14.37 -4.31 12.78
N PRO A 187 -15.55 -4.32 12.13
CA PRO A 187 -16.29 -5.56 11.88
C PRO A 187 -15.52 -6.59 11.03
N SER A 188 -14.61 -6.12 10.18
CA SER A 188 -13.82 -6.94 9.27
C SER A 188 -12.46 -7.37 9.84
N ILE A 189 -12.09 -6.98 11.07
CA ILE A 189 -10.71 -7.16 11.56
C ILE A 189 -10.28 -8.63 11.60
N GLU A 190 -11.20 -9.52 11.99
CA GLU A 190 -10.91 -10.95 12.09
C GLU A 190 -10.81 -11.64 10.72
N GLU A 191 -11.40 -11.02 9.68
CA GLU A 191 -11.29 -11.44 8.29
C GLU A 191 -10.02 -10.88 7.61
N ARG A 192 -9.29 -9.96 8.28
CA ARG A 192 -8.10 -9.27 7.75
C ARG A 192 -6.81 -9.55 8.51
N THR A 193 -6.91 -10.13 9.70
CA THR A 193 -5.77 -10.37 10.59
C THR A 193 -5.74 -11.82 11.06
N SER A 194 -4.54 -12.34 11.27
CA SER A 194 -4.38 -13.59 12.03
C SER A 194 -4.79 -13.42 13.50
N VAL A 195 -4.87 -14.53 14.22
CA VAL A 195 -5.25 -14.54 15.65
C VAL A 195 -4.31 -13.72 16.54
N ASP A 196 -3.08 -13.47 16.08
CA ASP A 196 -2.08 -12.62 16.73
C ASP A 196 -2.16 -11.14 16.30
N GLY A 197 -3.21 -10.75 15.57
CA GLY A 197 -3.49 -9.36 15.18
C GLY A 197 -2.65 -8.83 14.02
N LYS A 198 -1.83 -9.68 13.39
CA LYS A 198 -1.00 -9.26 12.25
C LYS A 198 -1.85 -9.10 11.00
N TRP A 199 -1.73 -7.94 10.36
CA TRP A 199 -2.33 -7.68 9.05
C TRP A 199 -1.76 -8.65 8.01
N ASN A 200 -2.65 -9.28 7.25
CA ASN A 200 -2.25 -10.15 6.17
C ASN A 200 -3.28 -10.05 5.04
N TRP A 201 -2.91 -9.34 3.99
CA TRP A 201 -3.75 -9.17 2.79
C TRP A 201 -3.99 -10.49 2.01
N ARG A 202 -3.27 -11.57 2.35
CA ARG A 202 -3.54 -12.94 1.88
C ARG A 202 -4.38 -13.77 2.86
N HIS A 203 -4.90 -13.17 3.93
CA HIS A 203 -5.67 -13.87 4.95
C HIS A 203 -6.99 -14.41 4.39
N GLY A 204 -7.42 -15.55 4.93
CA GLY A 204 -8.67 -16.21 4.55
C GLY A 204 -8.48 -17.29 3.50
N THR A 205 -9.57 -17.63 2.82
CA THR A 205 -9.60 -18.69 1.80
C THR A 205 -9.57 -18.09 0.41
N TYR A 206 -9.50 -18.92 -0.63
CA TYR A 206 -9.66 -18.46 -2.01
C TYR A 206 -10.99 -17.72 -2.28
N ARG A 207 -11.98 -17.79 -1.37
CA ARG A 207 -13.27 -17.11 -1.45
C ARG A 207 -13.35 -15.79 -0.66
N THR A 208 -12.34 -15.46 0.14
CA THR A 208 -12.37 -14.27 1.00
C THR A 208 -11.08 -13.44 0.96
N SER A 209 -9.96 -14.05 0.55
CA SER A 209 -8.65 -13.40 0.49
C SER A 209 -8.57 -12.40 -0.65
N GLU A 210 -8.10 -11.19 -0.36
CA GLU A 210 -7.82 -10.14 -1.35
C GLU A 210 -6.86 -10.63 -2.45
N TRP A 211 -5.89 -11.49 -2.10
CA TRP A 211 -5.01 -12.17 -3.06
C TRP A 211 -5.74 -12.81 -4.26
N THR A 212 -6.96 -13.34 -4.09
CA THR A 212 -7.73 -13.93 -5.21
C THR A 212 -8.06 -12.88 -6.28
N VAL A 213 -8.34 -11.64 -5.88
CA VAL A 213 -8.60 -10.53 -6.79
C VAL A 213 -7.29 -10.00 -7.35
N VAL A 214 -6.33 -9.70 -6.47
CA VAL A 214 -5.09 -9.01 -6.87
C VAL A 214 -4.27 -9.84 -7.85
N LYS A 215 -4.17 -11.16 -7.69
CA LYS A 215 -3.39 -11.96 -8.65
C LYS A 215 -4.00 -11.96 -10.06
N SER A 216 -5.34 -11.98 -10.17
CA SER A 216 -6.02 -11.90 -11.48
C SER A 216 -5.86 -10.50 -12.08
N ASP A 217 -5.98 -9.45 -11.27
CA ASP A 217 -5.80 -8.08 -11.75
C ASP A 217 -4.36 -7.80 -12.17
N ALA A 218 -3.38 -8.30 -11.40
CA ALA A 218 -1.97 -8.13 -11.68
C ALA A 218 -1.60 -8.79 -13.01
N TYR A 219 -2.09 -10.00 -13.27
CA TYR A 219 -1.88 -10.68 -14.55
C TYR A 219 -2.35 -9.81 -15.73
N ASN A 220 -3.59 -9.33 -15.67
CA ASN A 220 -4.17 -8.53 -16.74
C ASN A 220 -3.45 -7.18 -16.89
N GLY A 221 -3.26 -6.45 -15.79
CA GLY A 221 -2.69 -5.11 -15.80
C GLY A 221 -1.21 -5.11 -16.18
N ILE A 222 -0.41 -6.04 -15.67
CA ILE A 222 1.02 -6.12 -15.99
C ILE A 222 1.18 -6.46 -17.47
N ASN A 223 0.44 -7.45 -17.99
CA ASN A 223 0.51 -7.81 -19.41
C ASN A 223 0.04 -6.67 -20.32
N GLU A 224 -1.02 -5.96 -19.94
CA GLU A 224 -1.46 -4.76 -20.67
C GLU A 224 -0.34 -3.69 -20.68
N TYR A 225 0.22 -3.36 -19.51
CA TYR A 225 1.29 -2.36 -19.40
C TYR A 225 2.52 -2.75 -20.23
N LEU A 226 3.04 -3.96 -20.05
CA LEU A 226 4.23 -4.46 -20.73
C LEU A 226 4.03 -4.57 -22.25
N GLY A 227 2.82 -4.92 -22.69
CA GLY A 227 2.45 -4.95 -24.11
C GLY A 227 2.51 -3.58 -24.79
N THR A 228 2.46 -2.48 -24.03
CA THR A 228 2.61 -1.11 -24.57
C THR A 228 4.05 -0.63 -24.67
N LEU A 229 5.00 -1.33 -24.04
CA LEU A 229 6.41 -0.90 -24.01
C LEU A 229 7.04 -1.02 -25.40
N THR A 230 7.82 -0.02 -25.78
CA THR A 230 8.65 -0.05 -27.00
C THR A 230 10.11 -0.20 -26.59
N GLY A 231 10.88 -1.03 -27.31
CA GLY A 231 12.31 -1.24 -27.03
C GLY A 231 12.63 -2.16 -25.83
N SER A 232 11.63 -2.87 -25.30
CA SER A 232 11.81 -3.95 -24.31
C SER A 232 11.71 -5.31 -25.02
N ASN A 233 12.40 -6.33 -24.52
CA ASN A 233 12.14 -7.73 -24.91
C ASN A 233 11.21 -8.44 -23.93
N ILE A 234 10.72 -7.72 -22.91
CA ILE A 234 9.80 -8.19 -21.88
C ILE A 234 8.45 -7.54 -22.16
N HIS A 235 7.48 -8.34 -22.59
CA HIS A 235 6.12 -7.90 -22.96
C HIS A 235 5.02 -8.60 -22.19
N SER A 236 5.38 -9.54 -21.32
CA SER A 236 4.46 -10.28 -20.49
C SER A 236 5.09 -10.64 -19.13
N ILE A 237 4.24 -11.01 -18.19
CA ILE A 237 4.67 -11.54 -16.90
C ILE A 237 5.37 -12.90 -17.04
N GLU A 238 5.04 -13.67 -18.07
CA GLU A 238 5.77 -14.86 -18.46
C GLU A 238 7.20 -14.54 -18.90
N ASP A 239 7.41 -13.46 -19.66
CA ASP A 239 8.75 -13.01 -20.04
C ASP A 239 9.57 -12.60 -18.81
N ILE A 240 8.93 -11.94 -17.82
CA ILE A 240 9.58 -11.64 -16.52
C ILE A 240 10.01 -12.93 -15.83
N ALA A 241 9.11 -13.90 -15.70
CA ALA A 241 9.44 -15.18 -15.05
C ALA A 241 10.52 -15.96 -15.82
N GLY A 242 10.55 -15.85 -17.15
CA GLY A 242 11.61 -16.40 -18.00
C GLY A 242 12.95 -15.70 -17.75
N TYR A 243 12.95 -14.37 -17.71
CA TYR A 243 14.13 -13.55 -17.42
C TYR A 243 14.71 -13.89 -16.04
N ASP A 244 13.88 -13.96 -15.01
CA ASP A 244 14.27 -14.34 -13.65
C ASP A 244 15.00 -15.68 -13.62
N LYS A 245 14.48 -16.69 -14.34
CA LYS A 245 15.07 -18.03 -14.40
C LYS A 245 16.42 -18.05 -15.10
N VAL A 246 16.58 -17.27 -16.17
CA VAL A 246 17.86 -17.15 -16.88
C VAL A 246 18.90 -16.44 -16.01
N HIS A 247 18.48 -15.50 -15.17
CA HIS A 247 19.35 -14.67 -14.32
C HIS A 247 19.23 -15.01 -12.83
N ASP A 248 18.93 -16.27 -12.50
CA ASP A 248 18.52 -16.71 -11.16
C ASP A 248 19.52 -16.33 -10.05
N SER A 249 20.82 -16.33 -10.34
CA SER A 249 21.85 -15.92 -9.37
C SER A 249 21.77 -14.45 -8.91
N ILE A 250 21.09 -13.61 -9.70
CA ILE A 250 20.90 -12.18 -9.43
C ILE A 250 19.45 -11.94 -9.01
N GLU A 251 18.52 -12.51 -9.76
CA GLU A 251 17.09 -12.27 -9.63
C GLU A 251 16.47 -13.11 -8.50
N GLY A 252 16.89 -14.36 -8.30
CA GLY A 252 16.34 -15.24 -7.28
C GLY A 252 14.96 -15.79 -7.67
N ALA A 253 14.88 -16.43 -8.83
CA ALA A 253 13.73 -17.20 -9.27
C ALA A 253 13.53 -18.44 -8.40
N SER A 254 14.62 -19.16 -8.09
CA SER A 254 14.58 -20.41 -7.34
C SER A 254 14.69 -20.16 -5.83
N PRO A 255 13.95 -20.92 -4.99
CA PRO A 255 14.03 -20.79 -3.54
C PRO A 255 15.46 -20.89 -3.00
N GLY A 256 15.84 -19.96 -2.14
CA GLY A 256 17.15 -19.91 -1.48
C GLY A 256 18.32 -19.42 -2.35
N MET A 257 18.11 -19.10 -3.64
CA MET A 257 19.19 -18.62 -4.52
C MET A 257 19.69 -17.23 -4.14
N VAL A 258 18.76 -16.31 -3.89
CA VAL A 258 19.05 -14.97 -3.38
C VAL A 258 18.49 -14.88 -1.96
N PRO A 259 19.32 -14.57 -0.94
CA PRO A 259 18.85 -14.52 0.45
C PRO A 259 17.69 -13.55 0.69
N ALA A 260 17.58 -12.51 -0.14
CA ALA A 260 16.48 -11.55 -0.09
C ALA A 260 15.15 -12.10 -0.63
N PHE A 261 15.16 -13.23 -1.34
CA PHE A 261 13.98 -13.95 -1.84
C PHE A 261 14.01 -15.44 -1.44
N PRO A 262 13.85 -15.79 -0.15
CA PRO A 262 13.91 -17.17 0.29
C PRO A 262 12.95 -18.13 -0.44
N SER A 263 11.73 -17.68 -0.81
CA SER A 263 10.78 -18.49 -1.57
C SER A 263 10.91 -18.37 -3.10
N GLY A 264 11.94 -17.68 -3.59
CA GLY A 264 12.13 -17.42 -5.02
C GLY A 264 11.10 -16.42 -5.56
N HIS A 265 10.53 -16.70 -6.74
CA HIS A 265 9.46 -15.89 -7.35
C HIS A 265 8.07 -16.59 -7.36
N ASP A 266 7.76 -17.34 -6.30
CA ASP A 266 6.55 -18.16 -6.20
C ASP A 266 5.23 -17.38 -6.28
N ALA A 267 5.20 -16.13 -5.80
CA ALA A 267 4.02 -15.28 -5.96
C ALA A 267 3.82 -14.83 -7.41
N LEU A 268 4.90 -14.58 -8.17
CA LEU A 268 4.85 -14.30 -9.60
C LEU A 268 4.22 -15.47 -10.37
N LEU A 269 4.62 -16.71 -10.03
CA LEU A 269 4.04 -17.92 -10.62
C LEU A 269 2.54 -18.06 -10.33
N GLN A 270 2.10 -17.71 -9.12
CA GLN A 270 0.66 -17.70 -8.78
C GLN A 270 -0.14 -16.66 -9.58
N ILE A 271 0.47 -15.55 -9.97
CA ILE A 271 -0.14 -14.55 -10.86
C ILE A 271 -0.29 -15.14 -12.26
N ILE A 272 0.77 -15.76 -12.80
CA ILE A 272 0.74 -16.47 -14.09
C ILE A 272 -0.37 -17.54 -14.09
N ASP A 273 -0.42 -18.38 -13.06
CA ASP A 273 -1.41 -19.46 -12.93
C ASP A 273 -2.86 -18.96 -12.88
N SER A 274 -3.07 -17.71 -12.46
CA SER A 274 -4.41 -17.10 -12.46
C SER A 274 -4.96 -16.87 -13.86
N LYS A 275 -4.07 -16.71 -14.86
CA LYS A 275 -4.39 -16.36 -16.24
C LYS A 275 -5.32 -15.16 -16.38
N GLY A 276 -5.33 -14.27 -15.39
CA GLY A 276 -6.21 -13.11 -15.35
C GLY A 276 -7.70 -13.43 -15.25
N LEU A 277 -8.06 -14.67 -14.90
CA LEU A 277 -9.45 -15.11 -14.90
C LEU A 277 -10.27 -14.37 -13.83
N GLN A 278 -11.24 -13.58 -14.27
CA GLN A 278 -12.23 -12.91 -13.42
C GLN A 278 -13.47 -13.79 -13.24
N SER A 279 -13.25 -14.98 -12.70
CA SER A 279 -14.28 -16.01 -12.44
C SER A 279 -15.39 -15.55 -11.49
N GLU A 280 -16.42 -16.38 -11.31
CA GLU A 280 -17.44 -16.14 -10.27
C GLU A 280 -16.81 -15.99 -8.86
N ALA A 281 -15.77 -16.77 -8.55
CA ALA A 281 -15.06 -16.64 -7.29
C ALA A 281 -14.36 -15.28 -7.15
N TYR A 282 -13.77 -14.76 -8.24
CA TYR A 282 -13.21 -13.40 -8.27
C TYR A 282 -14.29 -12.36 -7.96
N GLN A 283 -15.47 -12.44 -8.60
CA GLN A 283 -16.55 -11.47 -8.39
C GLN A 283 -17.10 -11.53 -6.95
N GLN A 284 -17.25 -12.73 -6.40
CA GLN A 284 -17.67 -12.94 -5.01
C GLN A 284 -16.65 -12.35 -4.02
N VAL A 285 -15.36 -12.60 -4.23
CA VAL A 285 -14.29 -12.04 -3.39
C VAL A 285 -14.24 -10.53 -3.53
N LEU A 286 -14.34 -9.99 -4.74
CA LEU A 286 -14.32 -8.53 -4.97
C LEU A 286 -15.45 -7.84 -4.20
N LYS A 287 -16.66 -8.39 -4.25
CA LYS A 287 -17.78 -7.90 -3.45
C LYS A 287 -17.51 -8.03 -1.95
N HIS A 288 -16.89 -9.13 -1.53
CA HIS A 288 -16.54 -9.38 -0.13
C HIS A 288 -15.47 -8.42 0.41
N ILE A 289 -14.44 -8.08 -0.36
CA ILE A 289 -13.40 -7.15 0.11
C ILE A 289 -13.91 -5.70 0.12
N ARG A 290 -14.78 -5.32 -0.83
CA ARG A 290 -15.39 -3.97 -0.89
C ARG A 290 -16.38 -3.67 0.23
N ARG A 291 -16.97 -4.70 0.87
CA ARG A 291 -17.82 -4.50 2.08
C ARG A 291 -17.00 -4.33 3.36
N GLN A 292 -15.69 -4.61 3.32
CA GLN A 292 -14.81 -4.53 4.49
C GLN A 292 -14.14 -3.15 4.63
N THR A 293 -14.21 -2.34 3.58
CA THR A 293 -13.72 -0.96 3.47
C THR A 293 -14.82 0.04 3.74
#